data_AF-A0A6M0AW44-F1
#
_entry.id   AF-A0A6M0AW44-F1
#
_cell.length_a   1.000
_cell.length_b   1.000
_cell.length_c   1.000
_cell.angle_alpha   90.00
_cell.angle_beta   90.00
_cell.angle_gamma   90.00
#
_symmetry.space_group_name_H-M   'P 1'
#
loop_
_entity.id
_entity.type
_entity.pdbx_description
1 polymer ?
#
loop_
_entity_poly.entity_id
_entity_poly.type
_entity_poly.pdbx_seq_one_letter_code
_entity_poly.pdbx_strand_id
1 'polypeptide(L)'
;MNTTTISLPPTLELKLDLTDEQFWQLCHDNSDLRFERTATGKLIIMSPTGSTTGERNADLIYQLKAWSRQNNLGKVFDSNT
;
A
#
# COMPACT_ATOMS: atom_id res chain seq x y z
N MET A 1 -3.34 -27.00 28.09
CA MET A 1 -2.83 -25.67 27.73
C MET A 1 -3.91 -24.98 26.92
N ASN A 2 -4.40 -23.82 27.35
CA ASN A 2 -5.44 -23.11 26.62
C ASN A 2 -4.76 -22.23 25.58
N THR A 3 -4.92 -22.58 24.30
CA THR A 3 -4.48 -21.76 23.18
C THR A 3 -5.41 -20.56 23.05
N THR A 4 -4.91 -19.38 23.42
CA THR A 4 -5.61 -18.12 23.16
C THR A 4 -5.40 -17.76 21.70
N THR A 5 -6.42 -17.97 20.87
CA THR A 5 -6.43 -17.51 19.48
C THR A 5 -6.68 -16.01 19.47
N ILE A 6 -5.67 -15.21 19.14
CA ILE A 6 -5.83 -13.77 18.90
C ILE A 6 -6.28 -13.61 17.44
N SER A 7 -7.51 -13.15 17.25
CA SER A 7 -7.97 -12.72 15.92
C SER A 7 -7.52 -11.29 15.70
N LEU A 8 -6.60 -11.08 14.76
CA LEU A 8 -6.24 -9.74 14.31
C LEU A 8 -7.32 -9.19 13.37
N PRO A 9 -7.58 -7.87 13.41
CA PRO A 9 -8.42 -7.24 12.39
C PRO A 9 -7.77 -7.39 11.01
N PRO A 10 -8.57 -7.33 9.92
CA PRO A 10 -8.05 -7.44 8.55
C PRO A 10 -7.08 -6.30 8.19
N THR A 11 -7.19 -5.17 8.88
CA THR A 11 -6.29 -4.02 8.75
C THR A 11 -5.71 -3.68 10.12
N LEU A 12 -4.39 -3.65 10.22
CA LEU A 12 -3.69 -3.20 11.42
C LEU A 12 -3.45 -1.69 11.31
N GLU A 13 -4.16 -0.92 12.14
CA GLU A 13 -3.99 0.53 12.27
C GLU A 13 -3.24 0.86 13.57
N LEU A 14 -2.16 1.63 13.45
CA LEU A 14 -1.39 2.14 14.58
C LEU A 14 -1.52 3.67 14.62
N LYS A 15 -1.83 4.23 15.79
CA LYS A 15 -1.81 5.68 16.00
C LYS A 15 -0.41 6.08 16.47
N LEU A 16 0.41 6.54 15.54
CA LEU A 16 1.80 6.98 15.79
C LEU A 16 1.99 8.38 15.23
N ASP A 17 2.37 9.33 16.08
CA ASP A 17 2.68 10.69 15.67
C ASP A 17 4.11 10.75 15.11
N LEU A 18 4.29 10.33 13.85
CA LEU A 18 5.57 10.33 13.15
C LEU A 18 5.76 11.60 12.33
N THR A 19 6.94 12.20 12.41
CA THR A 19 7.37 13.20 11.43
C THR A 19 7.54 12.56 10.04
N ASP A 20 7.58 13.36 8.99
CA ASP A 20 7.80 12.85 7.62
C ASP A 20 9.12 12.10 7.49
N GLU A 21 10.18 12.58 8.14
CA GLU A 21 11.48 11.92 8.17
C GLU A 21 11.42 10.57 8.90
N GLN A 22 10.73 10.51 10.04
CA GLN A 22 10.57 9.26 10.79
C GLN A 22 9.73 8.24 10.01
N PHE A 23 8.68 8.69 9.32
CA PHE A 23 7.88 7.84 8.46
C PHE A 23 8.71 7.33 7.26
N TRP A 24 9.52 8.20 6.65
CA TRP A 24 10.41 7.80 5.57
C TRP A 24 11.44 6.77 6.01
N GLN A 25 12.11 6.98 7.16
CA GLN A 25 13.08 6.04 7.71
C GLN A 25 12.43 4.70 8.04
N LEU A 26 11.22 4.70 8.61
CA LEU A 26 10.47 3.47 8.88
C LEU A 26 10.23 2.65 7.60
N CYS A 27 9.79 3.32 6.52
CA CYS A 27 9.61 2.68 5.21
C CYS A 27 10.93 2.18 4.62
N HIS A 28 12.01 2.93 4.79
CA HIS A 28 13.33 2.57 4.28
C HIS A 28 13.89 1.33 4.98
N ASP A 29 13.83 1.29 6.30
CA ASP A 29 14.36 0.20 7.13
C ASP A 29 13.57 -1.10 6.98
N ASN A 30 12.30 -1.01 6.58
CA ASN A 30 11.38 -2.14 6.43
C ASN A 30 10.84 -2.19 4.98
N SER A 31 11.77 -2.16 4.01
CA SER A 31 11.46 -2.09 2.57
C SER A 31 10.65 -3.27 2.01
N ASP A 32 10.61 -4.38 2.74
CA ASP A 32 9.80 -5.58 2.48
C ASP A 32 8.32 -5.38 2.86
N LEU A 33 8.05 -4.43 3.74
CA LEU A 33 6.70 -4.03 4.14
C LEU A 33 6.20 -2.84 3.30
N ARG A 34 4.88 -2.63 3.35
CA ARG A 34 4.21 -1.51 2.71
C ARG A 34 3.43 -0.74 3.77
N PHE A 35 3.77 0.53 3.94
CA PHE A 35 3.13 1.40 4.90
C PHE A 35 2.35 2.51 4.19
N GLU A 36 1.17 2.81 4.69
CA GLU A 36 0.41 4.00 4.32
C GLU A 36 0.15 4.85 5.56
N ARG A 37 0.15 6.17 5.41
CA ARG A 37 -0.21 7.10 6.49
C ARG A 37 -1.47 7.86 6.10
N THR A 38 -2.52 7.74 6.90
CA THR A 38 -3.76 8.49 6.67
C THR A 38 -3.54 9.99 6.93
N ALA A 39 -4.45 10.82 6.42
CA ALA A 39 -4.44 12.27 6.69
C ALA A 39 -4.56 12.62 8.19
N THR A 40 -5.05 11.69 9.01
CA THR A 40 -5.15 11.84 10.48
C THR A 40 -3.94 11.31 11.23
N GLY A 41 -2.88 10.89 10.53
CA GLY A 41 -1.65 10.39 11.13
C GLY A 41 -1.69 8.92 11.56
N LYS A 42 -2.72 8.16 11.16
CA LYS A 42 -2.73 6.71 11.42
C LYS A 42 -1.83 6.00 10.42
N LEU A 43 -1.00 5.10 10.93
CA LEU A 43 -0.16 4.21 10.14
C LEU A 43 -0.92 2.91 9.85
N ILE A 44 -0.97 2.52 8.58
CA ILE A 44 -1.55 1.27 8.09
C ILE A 44 -0.41 0.42 7.56
N ILE A 45 -0.38 -0.85 7.96
CA ILE A 45 0.51 -1.84 7.36
C ILE A 45 -0.32 -2.63 6.34
N MET A 46 0.02 -2.47 5.07
CA MET A 46 -0.69 -3.10 3.97
C MET A 46 -0.32 -4.58 3.87
N SER A 47 -1.34 -5.42 3.68
CA SER A 47 -1.10 -6.83 3.36
C SER A 47 -0.43 -6.97 1.99
N PRO A 48 0.42 -8.00 1.78
CA PRO A 48 1.00 -8.27 0.48
C PRO A 48 -0.08 -8.43 -0.60
N THR A 49 0.20 -7.90 -1.80
CA THR A 49 -0.69 -8.06 -2.95
C THR A 49 -0.53 -9.48 -3.53
N GLY A 50 -1.57 -10.30 -3.41
CA GLY A 50 -1.60 -11.64 -4.03
C GLY A 50 -1.83 -11.59 -5.55
N SER A 51 -1.55 -12.70 -6.23
CA SER A 51 -1.61 -12.79 -7.71
C SER A 51 -2.95 -12.36 -8.31
N THR A 52 -4.07 -12.72 -7.68
CA THR A 52 -5.41 -12.33 -8.15
C THR A 52 -5.61 -10.81 -8.15
N THR A 53 -5.16 -10.14 -7.09
CA THR A 53 -5.22 -8.68 -7.01
C THR A 53 -4.24 -8.05 -8.00
N GLY A 54 -3.04 -8.63 -8.13
CA GLY A 54 -2.02 -8.17 -9.09
C GLY A 54 -2.47 -8.26 -10.55
N GLU A 55 -3.12 -9.36 -10.95
CA GLU A 55 -3.61 -9.57 -12.31
C GLU A 55 -4.68 -8.54 -12.69
N ARG A 56 -5.66 -8.31 -11.81
CA ARG A 56 -6.68 -7.27 -12.00
C ARG A 56 -6.07 -5.87 -12.10
N ASN A 57 -5.11 -5.57 -11.23
CA ASN A 57 -4.42 -4.28 -11.25
C ASN A 57 -3.61 -4.08 -12.54
N ALA A 58 -2.94 -5.13 -13.04
CA ALA A 58 -2.19 -5.08 -14.28
C ALA A 58 -3.09 -4.75 -15.49
N ASP A 59 -4.28 -5.36 -15.59
CA ASP A 59 -5.24 -5.08 -16.65
C ASP A 59 -5.74 -3.62 -16.60
N LEU A 60 -6.10 -3.14 -15.41
CA LEU A 60 -6.53 -1.75 -15.21
C LEU A 60 -5.46 -0.73 -15.58
N ILE A 61 -4.22 -0.94 -15.13
CA ILE A 61 -3.09 -0.06 -15.43
C ILE A 61 -2.76 -0.07 -16.93
N TYR A 62 -2.87 -1.22 -17.59
CA TYR A 62 -2.67 -1.31 -19.03
C TYR A 62 -3.67 -0.43 -19.79
N GLN A 63 -4.96 -0.57 -19.49
CA GLN A 63 -6.02 0.21 -20.13
C GLN A 63 -5.86 1.71 -19.88
N LEU A 64 -5.60 2.11 -18.63
CA LEU A 64 -5.42 3.51 -18.26
C LEU A 64 -4.20 4.13 -18.95
N LYS A 65 -3.10 3.38 -19.04
CA LYS A 65 -1.86 3.82 -19.72
C LYS A 65 -2.05 3.94 -21.23
N ALA A 66 -2.77 3.01 -21.86
CA ALA A 66 -3.09 3.09 -23.28
C ALA A 66 -3.93 4.34 -23.58
N TRP A 67 -4.99 4.58 -22.80
CA TRP A 67 -5.83 5.77 -22.93
C TRP A 67 -5.04 7.07 -22.73
N SER A 68 -4.24 7.16 -21.66
CA SER A 68 -3.45 8.36 -21.36
C SER A 68 -2.45 8.68 -22.48
N ARG A 69 -1.81 7.66 -23.06
CA ARG A 69 -0.89 7.81 -24.20
C ARG A 69 -1.60 8.28 -25.46
N GLN A 70 -2.75 7.69 -25.78
CA GLN A 70 -3.52 8.06 -26.98
C GLN A 70 -3.97 9.52 -26.94
N ASN A 71 -4.26 10.05 -25.75
CA ASN A 71 -4.78 11.40 -25.55
C ASN A 71 -3.72 12.41 -25.05
N ASN A 72 -2.47 11.98 -24.85
CA ASN A 72 -1.38 12.78 -24.29
C ASN A 72 -1.74 13.46 -22.95
N LEU A 73 -2.32 12.71 -22.01
CA LEU A 73 -2.87 13.23 -20.75
C LEU A 73 -1.93 13.08 -19.54
N GLY A 74 -0.70 12.60 -19.74
CA GLY A 74 0.32 12.53 -18.70
C GLY A 74 0.90 11.12 -18.49
N LYS A 75 1.23 10.81 -17.24
CA LYS A 75 1.91 9.57 -16.84
C LYS A 75 1.01 8.76 -15.92
N VAL A 76 1.09 7.43 -16.06
CA VAL A 76 0.35 6.45 -15.26
C VAL A 76 1.36 5.60 -14.49
N PHE A 77 1.09 5.39 -13.21
CA PHE A 77 1.92 4.63 -12.27
C PHE A 77 1.09 3.51 -11.63
N ASP A 78 1.76 2.43 -11.26
CA ASP A 78 1.16 1.35 -10.47
C ASP A 78 1.17 1.74 -8.98
N SER A 79 0.20 1.21 -8.25
CA SER A 79 0.10 1.20 -6.79
C SER A 79 1.30 0.55 -6.07
N ASN A 80 2.06 -0.32 -6.75
CA ASN A 80 3.23 -1.03 -6.20
C ASN A 80 4.55 -0.65 -6.89
N THR A 81 4.74 0.63 -7.21
CA THR A 81 5.98 1.16 -7.84
C THR A 81 7.10 1.35 -6.82
#